data_AF-A0A2D9C8H1-F1
#
_entry.id   AF-A0A2D9C8H1-F1
#
_cell.length_a   1.000
_cell.length_b   1.000
_cell.length_c   1.000
_cell.angle_alpha   90.00
_cell.angle_beta   90.00
_cell.angle_gamma   90.00
#
_symmetry.space_group_name_H-M   'P 1'
#
loop_
_entity.id
_entity.type
_entity.pdbx_description
1 polymer ?
#
loop_
_entity_poly.entity_id
_entity_poly.type
_entity_poly.pdbx_seq_one_letter_code
_entity_poly.pdbx_strand_id
1 'polypeptide(L)' 'MAVKKKKKSTVNKAGNYTKPTMRKNLFNRIKAGSKGGKAGQWSARKAQMLAKQYKAKGGGYR' A
#
# COMPACT_ATOMS: atom_id res chain seq x y z
N MET A 1 5.09 16.01 35.33
CA MET A 1 5.54 14.81 34.58
C MET A 1 5.40 15.08 33.08
N ALA A 2 6.48 14.97 32.29
CA ALA A 2 6.44 15.29 30.87
C ALA A 2 5.82 14.13 30.05
N VAL A 3 4.71 14.40 29.36
CA VAL A 3 4.01 13.41 28.53
C VAL A 3 4.81 13.19 27.25
N LYS A 4 5.45 12.03 27.11
CA LYS A 4 6.23 11.66 25.92
C LYS A 4 5.28 11.53 24.72
N LYS A 5 5.36 12.45 23.75
CA LYS A 5 4.55 12.42 22.51
C LYS A 5 4.74 11.07 21.79
N LYS A 6 3.64 10.34 21.55
CA LYS A 6 3.65 9.09 20.77
C LYS A 6 4.24 9.35 19.37
N LYS A 7 5.25 8.56 18.98
CA LYS A 7 5.82 8.63 17.63
C LYS A 7 4.73 8.27 16.62
N LYS A 8 4.53 9.12 15.60
CA LYS A 8 3.56 8.87 14.51
C LYS A 8 3.96 7.61 13.74
N SER A 9 2.99 6.77 13.40
CA SER A 9 3.18 5.55 12.61
C SER A 9 3.79 5.86 11.25
N THR A 10 4.91 5.21 10.90
CA THR A 10 5.64 5.40 9.63
C THR A 10 5.16 4.48 8.51
N VAL A 11 4.02 3.80 8.71
CA VAL A 11 3.48 2.76 7.82
C VAL A 11 3.32 3.20 6.34
N ASN A 12 3.21 4.51 6.08
CA ASN A 12 3.11 5.09 4.74
C ASN A 12 4.34 5.91 4.29
N LYS A 13 5.47 5.88 5.01
CA LYS A 13 6.72 6.47 4.49
C LYS A 13 7.21 5.67 3.28
N ALA A 14 7.74 6.37 2.27
CA ALA A 14 8.26 5.74 1.05
C ALA A 14 9.37 4.70 1.33
N GLY A 15 10.15 4.87 2.41
CA GLY A 15 11.16 3.89 2.87
C GLY A 15 10.61 2.69 3.64
N ASN A 16 9.29 2.62 3.85
CA ASN A 16 8.66 1.56 4.64
C ASN A 16 8.28 0.33 3.82
N TYR A 17 8.52 0.33 2.51
CA TYR A 17 8.17 -0.76 1.61
C TYR A 17 9.45 -1.50 1.22
N THR A 18 9.52 -2.81 1.43
CA THR A 18 10.73 -3.58 1.11
C THR A 18 10.95 -3.77 -0.40
N LYS A 19 9.87 -3.63 -1.18
CA LYS A 19 9.86 -3.78 -2.65
C LYS A 19 9.06 -2.66 -3.33
N PRO A 20 9.57 -1.42 -3.38
CA PRO A 20 8.80 -0.26 -3.86
C PRO A 20 8.40 -0.39 -5.34
N THR A 21 9.28 -0.91 -6.20
CA THR A 21 9.03 -1.10 -7.64
C THR A 21 7.89 -2.08 -7.88
N MET A 22 7.90 -3.22 -7.17
CA MET A 22 6.83 -4.23 -7.25
C MET A 22 5.49 -3.65 -6.81
N ARG A 23 5.47 -2.85 -5.73
CA ARG A 23 4.25 -2.17 -5.27
C ARG A 23 3.71 -1.22 -6.33
N LYS A 24 4.58 -0.44 -6.98
CA LYS A 24 4.18 0.49 -8.06
C LYS A 24 3.56 -0.26 -9.25
N ASN A 25 4.15 -1.38 -9.65
CA ASN A 25 3.63 -2.22 -10.73
C ASN A 25 2.25 -2.81 -10.38
N LEU A 26 2.10 -3.35 -9.17
CA LEU A 26 0.81 -3.86 -8.67
C LEU A 26 -0.23 -2.75 -8.58
N PHE A 27 0.14 -1.57 -8.09
CA PHE A 27 -0.75 -0.41 -7.99
C PHE A 27 -1.29 -0.01 -9.35
N ASN A 28 -0.41 0.13 -10.36
CA ASN A 28 -0.82 0.48 -11.72
C ASN A 28 -1.74 -0.58 -12.33
N ARG A 29 -1.42 -1.87 -12.17
CA ARG A 29 -2.23 -2.97 -12.66
C ARG A 29 -3.62 -3.02 -12.01
N ILE A 30 -3.70 -2.82 -10.69
CA ILE A 30 -4.96 -2.82 -9.95
C ILE A 30 -5.78 -1.56 -10.26
N LYS A 31 -5.12 -0.40 -10.40
CA LYS A 31 -5.76 0.86 -10.79
C LYS A 31 -6.40 0.73 -12.16
N ALA A 32 -5.70 0.17 -13.13
CA ALA A 32 -6.19 -0.05 -14.49
C ALA A 32 -7.36 -1.06 -14.54
N GLY A 33 -7.39 -2.07 -13.66
CA GLY A 33 -8.47 -3.05 -13.61
C GLY A 33 -9.83 -2.48 -13.18
N SER A 34 -10.91 -3.14 -13.60
CA SER A 34 -12.29 -2.86 -13.15
C SER A 34 -12.68 -3.60 -11.86
N LYS A 35 -11.81 -4.48 -11.33
CA LYS A 35 -12.04 -5.11 -10.03
C LYS A 35 -11.86 -4.08 -8.92
N GLY A 36 -12.83 -4.03 -8.01
CA GLY A 36 -12.81 -3.15 -6.84
C GLY A 36 -13.21 -1.70 -7.12
N GLY A 37 -13.71 -1.35 -8.31
CA GLY A 37 -14.19 -0.02 -8.66
C GLY A 37 -14.03 0.24 -10.16
N LYS A 38 -14.37 1.45 -10.63
CA LYS A 38 -14.18 1.81 -12.04
C LYS A 38 -12.71 1.70 -12.45
N ALA A 39 -12.46 1.25 -13.68
CA ALA A 39 -11.12 1.23 -14.28
C ALA A 39 -10.49 2.63 -14.22
N GLY A 40 -9.19 2.70 -13.93
CA GLY A 40 -8.44 3.95 -13.79
C GLY A 40 -8.63 4.69 -12.46
N GLN A 41 -9.68 4.39 -11.69
CA GLN A 41 -9.91 5.02 -10.39
C GLN A 41 -9.28 4.26 -9.23
N TRP A 42 -8.96 4.99 -8.15
CA TRP A 42 -8.45 4.40 -6.92
C TRP A 42 -9.53 4.37 -5.85
N SER A 43 -9.77 3.19 -5.28
CA SER A 43 -10.84 2.94 -4.30
C SER A 43 -10.30 2.17 -3.09
N ALA A 44 -11.06 2.15 -1.99
CA ALA A 44 -10.71 1.39 -0.79
C ALA A 44 -10.52 -0.11 -1.08
N ARG A 45 -11.39 -0.70 -1.92
CA ARG A 45 -11.31 -2.12 -2.29
C ARG A 45 -10.05 -2.43 -3.11
N LYS A 46 -9.62 -1.51 -3.98
CA LYS A 46 -8.35 -1.60 -4.72
C LYS A 46 -7.13 -1.51 -3.80
N ALA A 47 -7.17 -0.64 -2.78
CA ALA A 47 -6.10 -0.56 -1.78
C ALA A 47 -5.94 -1.86 -0.98
N GLN A 48 -7.06 -2.47 -0.57
CA GLN A 48 -7.04 -3.78 0.11
C GLN A 48 -6.44 -4.87 -0.78
N MET A 49 -6.80 -4.90 -2.07
CA MET A 49 -6.21 -5.84 -3.03
C MET A 49 -4.71 -5.61 -3.21
N LEU A 50 -4.28 -4.36 -3.29
CA LEU A 50 -2.85 -4.04 -3.37
C LEU A 50 -2.11 -4.59 -2.17
N ALA A 51 -2.60 -4.36 -0.95
CA ALA A 51 -1.96 -4.86 0.26
C ALA A 51 -1.87 -6.40 0.28
N LYS A 52 -2.96 -7.09 -0.07
CA LYS A 52 -3.02 -8.56 -0.17
C LYS A 52 -2.03 -9.09 -1.21
N GLN A 53 -2.06 -8.56 -2.43
CA GLN A 53 -1.17 -9.01 -3.51
C GLN A 53 0.29 -8.65 -3.23
N TYR A 54 0.54 -7.48 -2.64
CA TYR A 54 1.88 -7.06 -2.28
C TYR A 54 2.48 -8.02 -1.25
N LYS A 55 1.74 -8.34 -0.18
CA LYS A 55 2.16 -9.33 0.82
C LYS A 55 2.35 -10.72 0.21
N ALA A 56 1.41 -11.17 -0.63
CA ALA A 56 1.48 -12.47 -1.30
C ALA A 56 2.70 -12.61 -2.23
N LYS A 57 3.14 -11.53 -2.87
CA LYS A 57 4.36 -11.49 -3.69
C LYS A 57 5.65 -11.25 -2.88
N GLY A 58 5.60 -11.43 -1.55
CA GLY A 58 6.73 -11.22 -0.65
C GLY A 58 7.12 -9.75 -0.49
N GLY A 59 6.16 -8.84 -0.64
CA GLY A 59 6.31 -7.43 -0.29
C GLY A 59 6.05 -7.23 1.20
N GLY A 60 7.00 -6.60 1.88
CA GLY A 60 6.96 -6.36 3.31
C GLY A 60 6.89 -4.88 3.64
N TYR A 61 6.60 -4.62 4.91
CA TYR A 61 6.58 -3.28 5.50
C TYR A 61 7.69 -3.21 6.56
N ARG A 62 8.38 -2.08 6.67
CA ARG A 62 9.40 -1.83 7.71
C ARG A 62 8.84 -1.08 8.91
#